data_AF-A0A817C651-F1
#
_entry.id   AF-A0A817C651-F1
#
_cell.length_a   1.000
_cell.length_b   1.000
_cell.length_c   1.000
_cell.angle_alpha   90.00
_cell.angle_beta   90.00
_cell.angle_gamma   90.00
#
_symmetry.space_group_name_H-M   'P 1'
#
loop_
_entity.id
_entity.type
_entity.pdbx_description
1 polymer ?
#
loop_
_entity_poly.entity_id
_entity_poly.type
_entity_poly.pdbx_seq_one_letter_code
_entity_poly.pdbx_strand_id
1 'polypeptide(L)'
;MKIFNIFLIVGFCSITLADNSCMFEHPTKGVINLSSIGLRNGKPRFQDLSSPASSYYTYSFNPCYSFTENSCYNAAVCQISSDRKHSIILGAQDVSTWTMDSSMTPILTYTYGEKTVSITMICSVVAQDEFEILGEYTVNHYFMRLRSRCACWNGCTTPHPSTTTSRTSPATTPLIYYNECHYHDSRYGTIDLSSIGSMTGTPIFKDVTTMFPDNFVWSYNPCYKFSEDTCRNVAGCQMDKNRGISYTIGLQDYAYWVNMNATKNLVGWILYPSPPNNRRLSVQLVCDRSLSSHRLQVLGEGSVGEYIMELTSPCACWDGCIIPEPRPLRFRWNFWTITGIVLVAVFLLFLMMLTCLFCSKPKRSYPIVIFNERTPIMKGINSRHK
;
A
#
# COMPACT_ATOMS: atom_id res chain seq x y z
N MET A 1 47.80 -40.51 -60.40
CA MET A 1 47.07 -40.86 -59.17
C MET A 1 47.40 -39.82 -58.11
N LYS A 2 46.59 -38.76 -58.00
CA LYS A 2 46.77 -37.66 -57.03
C LYS A 2 45.68 -37.80 -55.97
N ILE A 3 46.10 -38.10 -54.75
CA ILE A 3 45.22 -38.24 -53.58
C ILE A 3 44.95 -36.83 -53.05
N PHE A 4 43.67 -36.42 -53.10
CA PHE A 4 43.17 -35.19 -52.50
C PHE A 4 42.98 -35.42 -51.00
N ASN A 5 43.87 -34.85 -50.18
CA ASN A 5 43.67 -34.73 -48.74
C ASN A 5 42.74 -33.53 -48.49
N ILE A 6 41.48 -33.81 -48.16
CA ILE A 6 40.55 -32.80 -47.65
C ILE A 6 40.76 -32.74 -46.14
N PHE A 7 41.46 -31.71 -45.68
CA PHE A 7 41.52 -31.34 -44.28
C PHE A 7 40.16 -30.76 -43.86
N LEU A 8 39.36 -31.55 -43.15
CA LEU A 8 38.14 -31.10 -42.50
C LEU A 8 38.55 -30.39 -41.20
N ILE A 9 38.67 -29.06 -41.23
CA ILE A 9 38.86 -28.25 -40.03
C ILE A 9 37.53 -28.23 -39.28
N VAL A 10 37.37 -29.13 -38.29
CA VAL A 10 36.31 -29.06 -37.29
C VAL A 10 36.66 -27.91 -36.36
N GLY A 11 36.26 -26.70 -36.74
CA GLY A 11 36.24 -25.56 -35.85
C GLY A 11 35.20 -25.83 -34.77
N PHE A 12 35.65 -26.23 -33.58
CA PHE A 12 34.86 -26.17 -32.35
C PHE A 12 34.59 -24.69 -32.04
N CYS A 13 33.61 -24.11 -32.72
CA CYS A 13 32.93 -22.94 -32.22
C CYS A 13 32.13 -23.43 -31.02
N SER A 14 32.57 -23.09 -29.81
CA SER A 14 31.76 -23.24 -28.61
C SER A 14 30.50 -22.40 -28.80
N ILE A 15 29.44 -23.02 -29.30
CA ILE A 15 28.12 -22.41 -29.36
C ILE A 15 27.67 -22.34 -27.91
N THR A 16 27.82 -21.18 -27.28
CA THR A 16 27.15 -20.85 -26.03
C THR A 16 25.66 -20.74 -26.33
N LEU A 17 24.95 -21.87 -26.31
CA LEU A 17 23.49 -21.91 -26.27
C LEU A 17 23.04 -21.45 -24.88
N ALA A 18 22.98 -20.14 -24.71
CA ALA A 18 22.29 -19.48 -23.62
C ALA A 18 21.35 -18.45 -24.23
N ASP A 19 20.29 -18.91 -24.90
CA ASP A 19 19.15 -18.07 -25.21
C ASP A 19 17.91 -18.85 -24.79
N ASN A 20 17.32 -18.45 -23.65
CA ASN A 20 15.87 -18.31 -23.42
C ASN A 20 15.43 -18.31 -21.94
N SER A 21 16.31 -18.50 -20.94
CA SER A 21 15.88 -18.36 -19.52
C SER A 21 15.63 -16.91 -19.11
N CYS A 22 16.31 -16.00 -19.78
CA CYS A 22 16.49 -14.61 -19.38
C CYS A 22 15.32 -13.70 -19.76
N MET A 23 14.56 -14.12 -20.76
CA MET A 23 13.67 -13.25 -21.51
C MET A 23 12.28 -13.88 -21.59
N PHE A 24 11.26 -13.08 -21.33
CA PHE A 24 9.88 -13.47 -21.43
C PHE A 24 9.11 -12.47 -22.27
N GLU A 25 8.61 -12.91 -23.42
CA GLU A 25 7.83 -12.08 -24.32
C GLU A 25 6.35 -12.37 -24.15
N HIS A 26 5.57 -11.32 -23.89
CA HIS A 26 4.12 -11.40 -23.84
C HIS A 26 3.52 -10.62 -25.01
N PRO A 27 2.56 -11.20 -25.75
CA PRO A 27 2.08 -10.66 -27.03
C PRO A 27 1.54 -9.23 -26.93
N THR A 28 0.99 -8.84 -25.78
CA THR A 28 0.37 -7.51 -25.58
C THR A 28 1.01 -6.66 -24.50
N LYS A 29 1.93 -7.21 -23.69
CA LYS A 29 2.49 -6.49 -22.54
C LYS A 29 3.93 -6.04 -22.80
N GLY A 30 4.66 -6.76 -23.65
CA GLY A 30 6.05 -6.48 -23.98
C GLY A 30 7.00 -7.57 -23.48
N VAL A 31 8.24 -7.19 -23.22
CA VAL A 31 9.32 -8.15 -22.92
C VAL A 31 9.91 -7.89 -21.54
N ILE A 32 9.98 -8.92 -20.70
CA ILE A 32 10.82 -8.94 -19.51
C ILE A 32 12.19 -9.47 -19.93
N ASN A 33 13.26 -8.77 -19.56
CA ASN A 33 14.62 -9.20 -19.85
C ASN A 33 15.50 -8.97 -18.62
N LEU A 34 15.96 -10.06 -18.01
CA LEU A 34 16.77 -10.04 -16.80
C LEU A 34 18.29 -10.01 -17.10
N SER A 35 18.70 -9.96 -18.38
CA SER A 35 20.10 -10.11 -18.77
C SER A 35 21.03 -9.03 -18.18
N SER A 36 20.49 -7.84 -17.90
CA SER A 36 21.25 -6.70 -17.36
C SER A 36 21.49 -6.76 -15.86
N ILE A 37 20.78 -7.61 -15.12
CA ILE A 37 20.94 -7.75 -13.66
C ILE A 37 21.76 -8.98 -13.27
N GLY A 38 21.85 -9.97 -14.16
CA GLY A 38 22.71 -11.14 -13.97
C GLY A 38 24.18 -10.79 -14.07
N LEU A 39 25.01 -11.43 -13.23
CA LEU A 39 26.47 -11.28 -13.29
C LEU A 39 27.07 -12.32 -14.24
N ARG A 40 27.92 -11.86 -15.17
CA ARG A 40 28.64 -12.72 -16.14
C ARG A 40 30.01 -13.22 -15.63
N ASN A 41 30.34 -12.93 -14.37
CA ASN A 41 31.65 -13.22 -13.80
C ASN A 41 31.72 -14.58 -13.08
N GLY A 42 30.73 -15.46 -13.29
CA GLY A 42 30.64 -16.77 -12.66
C GLY A 42 30.27 -16.74 -11.17
N LYS A 43 29.85 -15.58 -10.63
CA LYS A 43 29.38 -15.42 -9.26
C LYS A 43 27.87 -15.14 -9.20
N PRO A 44 27.20 -15.48 -8.10
CA PRO A 44 25.79 -15.15 -7.92
C PRO A 44 25.59 -13.63 -7.77
N ARG A 45 24.50 -13.11 -8.36
CA ARG A 45 24.08 -11.71 -8.18
C ARG A 45 23.54 -11.47 -6.77
N PHE A 46 22.74 -12.41 -6.31
CA PHE A 46 22.16 -12.42 -4.97
C PHE A 46 22.79 -13.58 -4.23
N GLN A 47 23.63 -13.30 -3.25
CA GLN A 47 24.48 -14.30 -2.60
C GLN A 47 24.08 -14.48 -1.13
N ASP A 48 24.04 -15.73 -0.67
CA ASP A 48 23.92 -16.09 0.74
C ASP A 48 22.71 -15.45 1.46
N LEU A 49 21.56 -15.37 0.79
CA LEU A 49 20.34 -14.82 1.37
C LEU A 49 19.62 -15.86 2.23
N SER A 50 19.22 -15.48 3.44
CA SER A 50 18.48 -16.36 4.36
C SER A 50 16.98 -16.27 4.11
N SER A 51 16.27 -17.38 4.37
CA SER A 51 14.80 -17.38 4.41
C SER A 51 14.31 -17.07 5.84
N PRO A 52 13.22 -16.31 6.01
CA PRO A 52 12.59 -16.15 7.33
C PRO A 52 12.10 -17.48 7.91
N ALA A 53 11.77 -18.45 7.06
CA ALA A 53 11.24 -19.75 7.46
C ALA A 53 12.32 -20.73 7.96
N SER A 54 13.61 -20.49 7.68
CA SER A 54 14.69 -21.37 8.08
C SER A 54 16.02 -20.63 8.19
N SER A 55 16.63 -20.70 9.38
CA SER A 55 17.98 -20.19 9.64
C SER A 55 19.10 -21.18 9.27
N TYR A 56 18.75 -22.40 8.85
CA TYR A 56 19.72 -23.46 8.59
C TYR A 56 20.32 -23.42 7.19
N TYR A 57 19.73 -22.65 6.27
CA TYR A 57 20.19 -22.58 4.89
C TYR A 57 20.20 -21.15 4.36
N THR A 58 21.19 -20.84 3.53
CA THR A 58 21.24 -19.64 2.70
C THR A 58 21.06 -20.03 1.23
N TYR A 59 20.69 -19.05 0.42
CA TYR A 59 20.35 -19.24 -0.98
C TYR A 59 21.07 -18.20 -1.84
N SER A 60 21.63 -18.67 -2.94
CA SER A 60 22.27 -17.83 -3.95
C SER A 60 21.57 -17.98 -5.29
N PHE A 61 21.40 -16.87 -6.00
CA PHE A 61 20.72 -16.80 -7.29
C PHE A 61 21.49 -15.88 -8.25
N ASN A 62 21.58 -16.30 -9.51
CA ASN A 62 22.03 -15.45 -10.59
C ASN A 62 21.04 -15.58 -11.76
N PRO A 63 20.31 -14.51 -12.14
CA PRO A 63 19.50 -14.58 -13.34
C PRO A 63 20.41 -14.69 -14.58
N CYS A 64 19.94 -15.42 -15.59
CA CYS A 64 20.50 -15.46 -16.95
C CYS A 64 21.87 -16.12 -17.16
N TYR A 65 22.70 -16.21 -16.13
CA TYR A 65 24.05 -16.75 -16.25
C TYR A 65 24.29 -17.75 -15.13
N SER A 66 24.92 -18.86 -15.47
CA SER A 66 25.29 -19.86 -14.49
C SER A 66 26.42 -19.33 -13.60
N PHE A 67 26.45 -19.78 -12.35
CA PHE A 67 27.52 -19.49 -11.42
C PHE A 67 28.02 -20.76 -10.74
N THR A 68 29.19 -20.66 -10.11
CA THR A 68 29.74 -21.73 -9.27
C THR A 68 29.96 -21.20 -7.86
N GLU A 69 29.41 -21.89 -6.87
CA GLU A 69 29.60 -21.60 -5.46
C GLU A 69 29.60 -22.90 -4.65
N ASN A 70 30.64 -23.15 -3.85
CA ASN A 70 30.85 -24.43 -3.17
C ASN A 70 30.73 -25.63 -4.14
N SER A 71 29.85 -26.59 -3.86
CA SER A 71 29.58 -27.75 -4.73
C SER A 71 28.48 -27.52 -5.78
N CYS A 72 27.89 -26.32 -5.84
CA CYS A 72 26.93 -25.95 -6.88
C CYS A 72 27.67 -25.48 -8.13
N TYR A 73 27.92 -26.39 -9.07
CA TYR A 73 28.56 -26.07 -10.36
C TYR A 73 27.52 -25.75 -11.43
N ASN A 74 27.75 -24.69 -12.20
CA ASN A 74 26.87 -24.23 -13.28
C ASN A 74 25.41 -24.01 -12.84
N ALA A 75 25.18 -23.58 -11.60
CA ALA A 75 23.85 -23.40 -11.04
C ALA A 75 23.20 -22.08 -11.47
N ALA A 76 21.87 -22.07 -11.56
CA ALA A 76 21.06 -20.85 -11.55
C ALA A 76 20.67 -20.47 -10.12
N VAL A 77 20.38 -21.47 -9.28
CA VAL A 77 20.01 -21.32 -7.88
C VAL A 77 20.75 -22.39 -7.05
N CYS A 78 21.39 -21.97 -5.96
CA CYS A 78 22.09 -22.85 -5.03
C CYS A 78 21.56 -22.64 -3.60
N GLN A 79 21.37 -23.73 -2.87
CA GLN A 79 21.12 -23.74 -1.43
C GLN A 79 22.39 -24.20 -0.71
N ILE A 80 22.76 -23.52 0.36
CA ILE A 80 23.99 -23.78 1.12
C ILE A 80 23.61 -23.91 2.59
N SER A 81 24.08 -24.96 3.27
CA SER A 81 23.88 -25.10 4.73
C SER A 81 24.57 -23.96 5.48
N SER A 82 24.04 -23.57 6.63
CA SER A 82 24.58 -22.46 7.43
C SER A 82 26.02 -22.70 7.88
N ASP A 83 26.43 -23.97 8.04
CA ASP A 83 27.81 -24.37 8.32
C ASP A 83 28.69 -24.49 7.05
N ARG A 84 28.12 -24.22 5.87
CA ARG A 84 28.73 -24.29 4.54
C ARG A 84 29.34 -25.65 4.15
N LYS A 85 29.02 -26.72 4.88
CA LYS A 85 29.52 -28.08 4.57
C LYS A 85 28.75 -28.76 3.45
N HIS A 86 27.50 -28.34 3.23
CA HIS A 86 26.61 -28.93 2.23
C HIS A 86 26.08 -27.83 1.32
N SER A 87 26.10 -28.10 0.01
CA SER A 87 25.43 -27.25 -0.97
C SER A 87 24.71 -28.10 -2.01
N ILE A 88 23.53 -27.63 -2.40
CA ILE A 88 22.57 -28.34 -3.23
C ILE A 88 22.14 -27.43 -4.37
N ILE A 89 22.28 -27.92 -5.59
CA ILE A 89 21.76 -27.23 -6.78
C ILE A 89 20.24 -27.35 -6.76
N LEU A 90 19.53 -26.21 -6.76
CA LEU A 90 18.08 -26.18 -6.80
C LEU A 90 17.53 -25.98 -8.22
N GLY A 91 18.31 -25.34 -9.09
CA GLY A 91 17.93 -25.06 -10.47
C GLY A 91 19.14 -24.78 -11.35
N ALA A 92 19.07 -25.20 -12.62
CA ALA A 92 20.09 -24.95 -13.63
C ALA A 92 19.59 -24.01 -14.73
N GLN A 93 20.49 -23.25 -15.35
CA GLN A 93 20.12 -22.21 -16.35
C GLN A 93 19.52 -22.78 -17.64
N ASP A 94 19.91 -23.99 -18.01
CA ASP A 94 19.49 -24.70 -19.22
C ASP A 94 18.09 -25.30 -19.11
N VAL A 95 17.53 -25.40 -17.88
CA VAL A 95 16.20 -25.93 -17.63
C VAL A 95 15.33 -24.88 -16.93
N SER A 96 14.94 -23.87 -17.70
CA SER A 96 14.06 -22.80 -17.24
C SER A 96 12.79 -22.68 -18.07
N THR A 97 11.69 -22.33 -17.44
CA THR A 97 10.41 -22.06 -18.11
C THR A 97 9.74 -20.83 -17.55
N TRP A 98 9.03 -20.09 -18.40
CA TRP A 98 8.20 -18.97 -17.98
C TRP A 98 6.72 -19.36 -17.97
N THR A 99 6.02 -18.99 -16.91
CA THR A 99 4.55 -19.10 -16.81
C THR A 99 3.96 -17.78 -16.29
N MET A 100 2.63 -17.69 -16.25
CA MET A 100 1.92 -16.60 -15.60
C MET A 100 0.91 -17.19 -14.62
N ASP A 101 0.76 -16.53 -13.47
CA ASP A 101 -0.33 -16.85 -12.54
C ASP A 101 -1.68 -16.31 -13.02
N SER A 102 -2.74 -16.55 -12.23
CA SER A 102 -4.08 -16.04 -12.51
C SER A 102 -4.19 -14.51 -12.49
N SER A 103 -3.21 -13.82 -11.93
CA SER A 103 -3.12 -12.35 -11.84
C SER A 103 -2.26 -11.75 -12.97
N MET A 104 -1.83 -12.57 -13.94
CA MET A 104 -0.87 -12.22 -15.00
C MET A 104 0.50 -11.77 -14.47
N THR A 105 0.91 -12.27 -13.30
CA THR A 105 2.26 -12.10 -12.77
C THR A 105 3.19 -13.13 -13.40
N PRO A 106 4.29 -12.72 -14.05
CA PRO A 106 5.25 -13.66 -14.62
C PRO A 106 5.99 -14.46 -13.54
N ILE A 107 6.12 -15.76 -13.78
CA ILE A 107 6.85 -16.68 -12.91
C ILE A 107 7.95 -17.34 -13.74
N LEU A 108 9.19 -17.19 -13.29
CA LEU A 108 10.34 -17.89 -13.85
C LEU A 108 10.61 -19.13 -13.01
N THR A 109 10.50 -20.30 -13.63
CA THR A 109 10.75 -21.58 -12.99
C THR A 109 12.08 -22.15 -13.46
N TYR A 110 12.90 -22.63 -12.53
CA TYR A 110 14.08 -23.45 -12.80
C TYR A 110 13.88 -24.84 -12.23
N THR A 111 14.41 -25.87 -12.90
CA THR A 111 14.40 -27.23 -12.36
C THR A 111 15.80 -27.86 -12.35
N TYR A 112 16.03 -28.78 -11.41
CA TYR A 112 17.23 -29.61 -11.35
C TYR A 112 16.92 -30.92 -10.64
N GLY A 113 16.90 -32.03 -11.39
CA GLY A 113 16.40 -33.31 -10.87
C GLY A 113 14.93 -33.18 -10.46
N GLU A 114 14.60 -33.53 -9.22
CA GLU A 114 13.25 -33.40 -8.65
C GLU A 114 12.95 -32.01 -8.06
N LYS A 115 13.93 -31.10 -8.06
CA LYS A 115 13.80 -29.78 -7.43
C LYS A 115 13.28 -28.76 -8.41
N THR A 116 12.39 -27.91 -7.92
CA THR A 116 11.76 -26.83 -8.67
C THR A 116 11.87 -25.53 -7.87
N VAL A 117 12.37 -24.47 -8.50
CA VAL A 117 12.40 -23.12 -7.94
C VAL A 117 11.48 -22.23 -8.77
N SER A 118 10.46 -21.66 -8.13
CA SER A 118 9.54 -20.70 -8.73
C SER A 118 9.86 -19.30 -8.23
N ILE A 119 10.25 -18.42 -9.16
CA ILE A 119 10.59 -17.03 -8.87
C ILE A 119 9.50 -16.13 -9.44
N THR A 120 8.72 -15.51 -8.55
CA THR A 120 7.71 -14.53 -8.95
C THR A 120 8.37 -13.19 -9.29
N MET A 121 8.06 -12.67 -10.48
CA MET A 121 8.55 -11.36 -10.92
C MET A 121 7.69 -10.24 -10.32
N ILE A 122 8.30 -9.39 -9.51
CA ILE A 122 7.65 -8.20 -8.94
C ILE A 122 8.22 -6.97 -9.63
N CYS A 123 7.45 -6.37 -10.54
CA CYS A 123 7.84 -5.14 -11.21
C CYS A 123 8.09 -4.02 -10.18
N SER A 124 9.31 -3.49 -10.16
CA SER A 124 9.68 -2.34 -9.33
C SER A 124 10.64 -1.43 -10.07
N VAL A 125 10.11 -0.35 -10.61
CA VAL A 125 10.89 0.66 -11.33
C VAL A 125 11.69 1.61 -10.41
N VAL A 126 11.57 1.52 -9.07
CA VAL A 126 12.30 2.36 -8.09
C VAL A 126 13.28 1.59 -7.22
N ALA A 127 12.98 0.32 -6.92
CA ALA A 127 13.85 -0.46 -6.05
C ALA A 127 15.15 -0.78 -6.79
N GLN A 128 16.23 -0.90 -6.02
CA GLN A 128 17.36 -1.70 -6.48
C GLN A 128 16.87 -3.14 -6.65
N ASP A 129 17.62 -3.95 -7.39
CA ASP A 129 17.26 -5.35 -7.55
C ASP A 129 17.28 -6.01 -6.16
N GLU A 130 16.12 -6.45 -5.70
CA GLU A 130 15.89 -7.09 -4.41
C GLU A 130 15.44 -8.53 -4.67
N PHE A 131 15.99 -9.46 -3.92
CA PHE A 131 15.64 -10.87 -4.01
C PHE A 131 15.25 -11.39 -2.63
N GLU A 132 14.06 -11.98 -2.54
CA GLU A 132 13.47 -12.47 -1.30
C GLU A 132 13.29 -13.99 -1.39
N ILE A 133 13.71 -14.70 -0.33
CA ILE A 133 13.57 -16.15 -0.22
C ILE A 133 12.40 -16.49 0.68
N LEU A 134 11.32 -16.99 0.10
CA LEU A 134 10.14 -17.44 0.86
C LEU A 134 10.38 -18.82 1.49
N GLY A 135 11.22 -19.64 0.85
CA GLY A 135 11.64 -20.95 1.35
C GLY A 135 11.00 -22.12 0.59
N GLU A 136 11.07 -23.30 1.20
CA GLU A 136 10.48 -24.53 0.67
C GLU A 136 9.04 -24.67 1.18
N TYR A 137 8.07 -24.73 0.27
CA TYR A 137 6.65 -24.81 0.65
C TYR A 137 6.14 -26.26 0.65
N THR A 138 6.51 -27.03 -0.38
CA THR A 138 6.35 -28.49 -0.41
C THR A 138 7.70 -29.12 -0.71
N VAL A 139 7.84 -30.40 -0.41
CA VAL A 139 9.10 -31.13 -0.64
C VAL A 139 9.59 -30.89 -2.07
N ASN A 140 10.82 -30.44 -2.18
CA ASN A 140 11.52 -30.08 -3.42
C ASN A 140 10.95 -28.88 -4.21
N HIS A 141 10.04 -28.07 -3.64
CA HIS A 141 9.50 -26.87 -4.30
C HIS A 141 9.79 -25.60 -3.49
N TYR A 142 10.60 -24.73 -4.09
CA TYR A 142 11.10 -23.50 -3.49
C TYR A 142 10.46 -22.28 -4.13
N PHE A 143 10.09 -21.31 -3.29
CA PHE A 143 9.46 -20.07 -3.72
C PHE A 143 10.35 -18.89 -3.40
N MET A 144 10.51 -18.00 -4.38
CA MET A 144 11.34 -16.80 -4.29
C MET A 144 10.63 -15.65 -4.99
N ARG A 145 11.03 -14.42 -4.68
CA ARG A 145 10.52 -13.21 -5.34
C ARG A 145 11.69 -12.38 -5.82
N LEU A 146 11.65 -11.97 -7.09
CA LEU A 146 12.58 -11.00 -7.65
C LEU A 146 11.85 -9.69 -7.85
N ARG A 147 12.21 -8.69 -7.06
CA ARG A 147 11.73 -7.32 -7.20
C ARG A 147 12.77 -6.50 -7.94
N SER A 148 12.49 -6.13 -9.19
CA SER A 148 13.45 -5.42 -10.04
C SER A 148 12.74 -4.56 -11.08
N ARG A 149 13.44 -3.55 -11.59
CA ARG A 149 13.01 -2.83 -12.79
C ARG A 149 12.94 -3.77 -13.99
N CYS A 150 13.85 -4.74 -14.07
CA CYS A 150 13.90 -5.70 -15.18
C CYS A 150 12.80 -6.75 -15.13
N ALA A 151 12.17 -6.93 -13.97
CA ALA A 151 10.95 -7.72 -13.81
C ALA A 151 9.69 -7.00 -14.35
N CYS A 152 9.79 -5.73 -14.74
CA CYS A 152 8.72 -5.02 -15.43
C CYS A 152 8.75 -5.30 -16.94
N TRP A 153 7.57 -5.34 -17.56
CA TRP A 153 7.46 -5.34 -19.01
C TRP A 153 8.19 -4.14 -19.63
N ASN A 154 9.12 -4.43 -20.53
CA ASN A 154 10.02 -3.49 -21.19
C ASN A 154 10.89 -2.67 -20.22
N GLY A 155 11.01 -3.10 -18.96
CA GLY A 155 11.70 -2.32 -17.92
C GLY A 155 13.19 -2.14 -18.19
N CYS A 156 13.80 -3.11 -18.88
CA CYS A 156 15.23 -3.16 -19.19
C CYS A 156 15.55 -3.39 -20.69
N THR A 157 14.56 -3.26 -21.58
CA THR A 157 14.77 -3.39 -23.03
C THR A 157 15.25 -2.10 -23.70
N THR A 158 15.03 -0.94 -23.07
CA THR A 158 15.59 0.32 -23.56
C THR A 158 17.05 0.47 -23.09
N PRO A 159 18.05 0.59 -23.99
CA PRO A 159 19.38 1.02 -23.59
C PRO A 159 19.21 2.38 -22.91
N HIS A 160 19.41 2.42 -21.60
CA HIS A 160 19.37 3.67 -20.87
C HIS A 160 20.49 4.54 -21.45
N PRO A 161 20.19 5.70 -22.07
CA PRO A 161 21.26 6.60 -22.48
C PRO A 161 22.03 6.91 -21.20
N SER A 162 23.28 6.48 -21.13
CA SER A 162 24.14 6.72 -19.99
C SER A 162 24.32 8.22 -19.89
N THR A 163 23.50 8.90 -19.10
CA THR A 163 23.57 10.34 -18.94
C THR A 163 24.76 10.66 -18.05
N THR A 164 25.91 10.76 -18.70
CA THR A 164 27.10 11.42 -18.16
C THR A 164 26.73 12.89 -17.90
N THR A 165 26.94 13.30 -16.64
CA THR A 165 27.00 14.70 -16.17
C THR A 165 25.66 15.46 -16.08
N SER A 166 25.10 15.55 -14.87
CA SER A 166 24.28 16.71 -14.50
C SER A 166 24.68 17.27 -13.13
N ARG A 167 25.26 18.46 -13.23
CA ARG A 167 25.49 19.51 -12.23
C ARG A 167 24.52 19.46 -11.03
N THR A 168 25.11 19.49 -9.84
CA THR A 168 24.49 19.70 -8.54
C THR A 168 23.62 20.96 -8.54
N SER A 169 22.30 20.77 -8.59
CA SER A 169 21.32 21.73 -8.11
C SER A 169 20.85 21.24 -6.73
N PRO A 170 20.72 22.10 -5.71
CA PRO A 170 20.34 21.65 -4.38
C PRO A 170 18.88 21.19 -4.43
N ALA A 171 18.70 19.86 -4.47
CA ALA A 171 17.41 19.23 -4.30
C ALA A 171 16.95 19.49 -2.86
N THR A 172 16.01 20.41 -2.69
CA THR A 172 15.20 20.47 -1.48
C THR A 172 14.40 19.17 -1.44
N THR A 173 14.88 18.21 -0.64
CA THR A 173 14.18 16.96 -0.37
C THR A 173 12.78 17.29 0.12
N PRO A 174 11.70 16.89 -0.60
CA PRO A 174 10.35 17.17 -0.16
C PRO A 174 10.15 16.56 1.22
N LEU A 175 9.75 17.41 2.17
CA LEU A 175 9.46 17.04 3.55
C LEU A 175 8.22 16.16 3.52
N ILE A 176 8.39 14.87 3.84
CA ILE A 176 7.27 13.94 3.88
C ILE A 176 6.77 13.84 5.31
N TYR A 177 5.55 14.32 5.54
CA TYR A 177 4.86 14.25 6.82
C TYR A 177 3.94 13.04 6.81
N TYR A 178 4.19 12.07 7.69
CA TYR A 178 3.40 10.85 7.81
C TYR A 178 2.74 10.80 9.19
N ASN A 179 1.45 10.50 9.21
CA ASN A 179 0.83 9.80 10.32
C ASN A 179 0.39 8.42 9.81
N GLU A 180 -0.08 7.54 10.69
CA GLU A 180 -0.48 6.16 10.38
C GLU A 180 -1.57 6.04 9.29
N CYS A 181 -2.21 7.15 8.90
CA CYS A 181 -3.48 7.18 8.19
C CYS A 181 -3.56 8.09 6.98
N HIS A 182 -2.60 8.98 6.87
CA HIS A 182 -2.51 9.97 5.82
C HIS A 182 -1.13 9.83 5.20
N TYR A 183 -1.13 9.55 3.90
CA TYR A 183 0.07 9.56 3.09
C TYR A 183 0.01 10.76 2.15
N HIS A 184 0.97 11.68 2.26
CA HIS A 184 1.06 12.86 1.40
C HIS A 184 2.26 12.76 0.47
N ASP A 185 2.04 12.85 -0.84
CA ASP A 185 3.08 13.09 -1.84
C ASP A 185 2.83 14.46 -2.49
N SER A 186 3.83 15.34 -2.41
CA SER A 186 3.78 16.70 -2.99
C SER A 186 3.39 16.76 -4.48
N ARG A 187 3.56 15.67 -5.25
CA ARG A 187 3.27 15.61 -6.68
C ARG A 187 1.93 14.97 -7.01
N TYR A 188 1.44 14.07 -6.17
CA TYR A 188 0.26 13.26 -6.47
C TYR A 188 -0.95 13.61 -5.62
N GLY A 189 -0.73 14.22 -4.44
CA GLY A 189 -1.77 14.57 -3.50
C GLY A 189 -1.70 13.71 -2.25
N THR A 190 -2.86 13.50 -1.63
CA THR A 190 -2.98 12.81 -0.34
C THR A 190 -3.85 11.58 -0.47
N ILE A 191 -3.41 10.46 0.10
CA ILE A 191 -4.26 9.31 0.40
C ILE A 191 -4.60 9.38 1.88
N ASP A 192 -5.90 9.42 2.18
CA ASP A 192 -6.44 9.58 3.53
C ASP A 192 -7.47 8.48 3.78
N LEU A 193 -7.16 7.56 4.68
CA LEU A 193 -8.05 6.46 5.08
C LEU A 193 -8.83 6.77 6.36
N SER A 194 -8.64 7.94 6.98
CA SER A 194 -9.31 8.31 8.23
C SER A 194 -10.83 8.45 8.07
N SER A 195 -11.31 8.76 6.86
CA SER A 195 -12.73 8.92 6.58
C SER A 195 -13.50 7.61 6.46
N ILE A 196 -12.81 6.48 6.29
CA ILE A 196 -13.42 5.15 6.13
C ILE A 196 -13.31 4.30 7.39
N GLY A 197 -12.43 4.67 8.31
CA GLY A 197 -12.31 4.03 9.60
C GLY A 197 -13.47 4.39 10.52
N SER A 198 -13.91 3.44 11.34
CA SER A 198 -14.89 3.71 12.40
C SER A 198 -14.20 4.14 13.69
N MET A 199 -14.61 5.28 14.25
CA MET A 199 -14.11 5.80 15.54
C MET A 199 -14.84 5.21 16.76
N THR A 200 -15.83 4.36 16.56
CA THR A 200 -16.70 3.83 17.65
C THR A 200 -16.07 2.71 18.47
N GLY A 201 -14.82 2.34 18.17
CA GLY A 201 -14.16 1.17 18.75
C GLY A 201 -14.66 -0.17 18.21
N THR A 202 -15.48 -0.17 17.15
CA THR A 202 -15.92 -1.36 16.41
C THR A 202 -15.37 -1.32 14.98
N PRO A 203 -15.03 -2.47 14.37
CA PRO A 203 -14.47 -2.50 13.03
C PRO A 203 -15.51 -2.10 11.98
N ILE A 204 -15.11 -1.29 11.00
CA ILE A 204 -15.99 -0.92 9.87
C ILE A 204 -16.21 -2.10 8.92
N PHE A 205 -15.19 -2.92 8.70
CA PHE A 205 -15.30 -4.18 7.96
C PHE A 205 -15.31 -5.32 8.97
N LYS A 206 -16.50 -5.79 9.34
CA LYS A 206 -16.70 -6.80 10.38
C LYS A 206 -17.09 -8.14 9.79
N ASP A 207 -16.55 -9.22 10.36
CA ASP A 207 -16.90 -10.61 10.05
C ASP A 207 -16.86 -10.91 8.52
N VAL A 208 -15.90 -10.29 7.81
CA VAL A 208 -15.68 -10.53 6.38
C VAL A 208 -15.22 -11.97 6.19
N THR A 209 -15.52 -12.61 5.06
CA THR A 209 -15.04 -13.97 4.74
C THR A 209 -13.92 -13.92 3.70
N THR A 210 -13.05 -14.93 3.68
CA THR A 210 -11.99 -15.08 2.68
C THR A 210 -12.55 -15.46 1.32
N MET A 211 -11.77 -15.17 0.28
CA MET A 211 -12.01 -15.69 -1.06
C MET A 211 -11.89 -17.23 -1.13
N PHE A 212 -10.99 -17.80 -0.33
CA PHE A 212 -10.81 -19.25 -0.20
C PHE A 212 -11.49 -19.74 1.08
N PRO A 213 -12.47 -20.66 1.01
CA PRO A 213 -13.22 -21.09 2.18
C PRO A 213 -12.30 -21.63 3.27
N ASP A 214 -12.40 -21.07 4.48
CA ASP A 214 -11.83 -21.63 5.69
C ASP A 214 -12.83 -21.54 6.87
N ASN A 215 -12.36 -21.76 8.10
CA ASN A 215 -13.19 -21.70 9.30
C ASN A 215 -13.13 -20.35 10.04
N PHE A 216 -12.64 -19.30 9.41
CA PHE A 216 -12.44 -18.00 10.04
C PHE A 216 -13.31 -16.90 9.41
N VAL A 217 -13.42 -15.80 10.13
CA VAL A 217 -13.91 -14.50 9.69
C VAL A 217 -12.90 -13.44 10.12
N TRP A 218 -12.85 -12.31 9.41
CA TRP A 218 -11.87 -11.26 9.64
C TRP A 218 -12.56 -9.92 9.82
N SER A 219 -12.06 -9.18 10.80
CA SER A 219 -12.45 -7.81 11.08
C SER A 219 -11.26 -6.89 10.82
N TYR A 220 -11.49 -5.77 10.13
CA TYR A 220 -10.49 -4.75 9.85
C TYR A 220 -11.08 -3.36 10.06
N ASN A 221 -10.29 -2.47 10.66
CA ASN A 221 -10.64 -1.07 10.79
C ASN A 221 -9.42 -0.23 10.41
N PRO A 222 -9.43 0.45 9.26
CA PRO A 222 -8.37 1.40 8.96
C PRO A 222 -8.40 2.51 10.00
N CYS A 223 -7.22 2.94 10.44
CA CYS A 223 -6.99 4.18 11.16
C CYS A 223 -7.45 4.32 12.60
N TYR A 224 -8.37 3.48 13.06
CA TYR A 224 -8.83 3.52 14.42
C TYR A 224 -8.78 2.14 15.03
N LYS A 225 -8.25 2.08 16.24
CA LYS A 225 -8.21 0.88 17.05
C LYS A 225 -9.63 0.39 17.31
N PHE A 226 -9.83 -0.91 17.24
CA PHE A 226 -11.04 -1.55 17.72
C PHE A 226 -10.70 -2.69 18.67
N SER A 227 -11.70 -3.15 19.42
CA SER A 227 -11.61 -4.34 20.25
C SER A 227 -12.81 -5.24 19.98
N GLU A 228 -12.54 -6.53 19.82
CA GLU A 228 -13.55 -7.56 19.56
C GLU A 228 -13.05 -8.89 20.13
N ASP A 229 -13.92 -9.62 20.82
CA ASP A 229 -13.59 -10.92 21.45
C ASP A 229 -12.30 -10.91 22.29
N THR A 230 -11.21 -11.57 21.89
CA THR A 230 -9.90 -11.48 22.59
C THR A 230 -8.95 -10.45 21.97
N CYS A 231 -9.25 -9.94 20.78
CA CYS A 231 -8.49 -8.88 20.13
C CYS A 231 -8.73 -7.54 20.86
N ARG A 232 -7.65 -6.87 21.26
CA ARG A 232 -7.68 -5.60 21.99
C ARG A 232 -6.83 -4.55 21.28
N ASN A 233 -7.41 -3.38 21.02
CA ASN A 233 -6.73 -2.24 20.43
C ASN A 233 -6.00 -2.56 19.11
N VAL A 234 -6.64 -3.35 18.25
CA VAL A 234 -6.06 -3.88 17.00
C VAL A 234 -6.50 -3.07 15.79
N ALA A 235 -5.77 -3.19 14.68
CA ALA A 235 -6.22 -2.78 13.35
C ALA A 235 -6.90 -3.94 12.60
N GLY A 236 -6.56 -5.18 12.92
CA GLY A 236 -7.19 -6.37 12.36
C GLY A 236 -7.28 -7.53 13.36
N CYS A 237 -8.37 -8.28 13.26
CA CYS A 237 -8.65 -9.47 14.06
C CYS A 237 -9.13 -10.61 13.15
N GLN A 238 -8.61 -11.82 13.36
CA GLN A 238 -9.12 -13.05 12.77
C GLN A 238 -9.83 -13.85 13.87
N MET A 239 -11.01 -14.39 13.58
CA MET A 239 -11.82 -15.10 14.56
C MET A 239 -12.41 -16.37 13.92
N ASP A 240 -12.43 -17.48 14.66
CA ASP A 240 -13.12 -18.69 14.21
C ASP A 240 -14.62 -18.40 14.03
N LYS A 241 -15.25 -19.01 13.03
CA LYS A 241 -16.69 -18.85 12.73
C LYS A 241 -17.56 -19.25 13.92
N ASN A 242 -17.10 -20.20 14.73
CA ASN A 242 -17.79 -20.59 15.97
C ASN A 242 -17.45 -19.69 17.17
N ARG A 243 -16.59 -18.67 16.96
CA ARG A 243 -16.12 -17.70 17.96
C ARG A 243 -15.41 -18.34 19.15
N GLY A 244 -14.80 -19.51 18.96
CA GLY A 244 -14.05 -20.19 20.02
C GLY A 244 -12.62 -19.66 20.21
N ILE A 245 -12.02 -19.15 19.13
CA ILE A 245 -10.64 -18.63 19.12
C ILE A 245 -10.58 -17.34 18.30
N SER A 246 -9.76 -16.39 18.76
CA SER A 246 -9.44 -15.17 18.01
C SER A 246 -7.96 -14.85 18.08
N TYR A 247 -7.51 -14.11 17.07
CA TYR A 247 -6.12 -13.85 16.78
C TYR A 247 -5.95 -12.38 16.38
N THR A 248 -5.14 -11.65 17.15
CA THR A 248 -4.63 -10.35 16.72
C THR A 248 -3.73 -10.56 15.51
N ILE A 249 -4.06 -9.95 14.37
CA ILE A 249 -3.31 -10.09 13.12
C ILE A 249 -2.57 -8.81 12.71
N GLY A 250 -2.93 -7.66 13.29
CA GLY A 250 -2.21 -6.41 13.09
C GLY A 250 -2.56 -5.35 14.12
N LEU A 251 -1.57 -4.57 14.56
CA LEU A 251 -1.74 -3.49 15.52
C LEU A 251 -1.75 -2.13 14.83
N GLN A 252 -2.68 -1.28 15.22
CA GLN A 252 -2.83 0.07 14.63
C GLN A 252 -1.58 0.92 14.89
N ASP A 253 -1.01 0.86 16.10
CA ASP A 253 0.17 1.63 16.53
C ASP A 253 1.46 1.37 15.73
N TYR A 254 1.46 0.31 14.91
CA TYR A 254 2.62 -0.08 14.10
C TYR A 254 2.36 0.16 12.61
N ALA A 255 1.30 0.86 12.25
CA ALA A 255 0.94 1.08 10.87
C ALA A 255 2.01 1.88 10.10
N TYR A 256 2.40 1.39 8.92
CA TYR A 256 3.25 2.16 8.01
C TYR A 256 2.94 1.86 6.54
N TRP A 257 3.28 2.84 5.70
CA TRP A 257 3.00 2.82 4.27
C TRP A 257 4.14 2.24 3.45
N VAL A 258 3.81 1.47 2.41
CA VAL A 258 4.79 0.87 1.50
C VAL A 258 4.31 1.02 0.06
N ASN A 259 5.24 1.22 -0.88
CA ASN A 259 4.97 1.28 -2.33
C ASN A 259 4.04 2.41 -2.81
N MET A 260 3.95 3.54 -2.10
CA MET A 260 3.04 4.66 -2.40
C MET A 260 3.49 5.59 -3.54
N ASN A 261 4.17 5.07 -4.57
CA ASN A 261 4.67 5.91 -5.66
C ASN A 261 3.71 5.91 -6.87
N ALA A 262 2.99 7.02 -7.08
CA ALA A 262 1.93 7.09 -8.09
C ALA A 262 2.40 7.08 -9.56
N THR A 263 3.68 7.34 -9.86
CA THR A 263 4.14 7.36 -11.26
C THR A 263 4.22 5.99 -11.93
N LYS A 264 4.04 4.90 -11.18
CA LYS A 264 4.69 3.61 -11.50
C LYS A 264 3.78 2.39 -11.49
N ASN A 265 2.45 2.55 -11.66
CA ASN A 265 1.46 1.45 -11.61
C ASN A 265 1.62 0.53 -10.38
N LEU A 266 2.30 0.99 -9.32
CA LEU A 266 2.50 0.22 -8.11
C LEU A 266 1.23 0.33 -7.28
N VAL A 267 0.75 -0.80 -6.79
CA VAL A 267 -0.35 -0.83 -5.84
C VAL A 267 0.21 -0.43 -4.48
N GLY A 268 -0.35 0.61 -3.89
CA GLY A 268 0.05 1.09 -2.56
C GLY A 268 -0.34 0.08 -1.48
N TRP A 269 0.41 0.03 -0.39
CA TRP A 269 0.13 -0.85 0.74
C TRP A 269 0.20 -0.08 2.05
N ILE A 270 -0.61 -0.52 3.01
CA ILE A 270 -0.46 -0.19 4.42
C ILE A 270 -0.27 -1.49 5.21
N LEU A 271 0.76 -1.53 6.05
CA LEU A 271 1.18 -2.70 6.80
C LEU A 271 0.95 -2.46 8.29
N TYR A 272 0.48 -3.48 9.00
CA TYR A 272 0.22 -3.48 10.44
C TYR A 272 0.93 -4.68 11.08
N PRO A 273 2.20 -4.54 11.48
CA PRO A 273 2.89 -5.52 12.30
C PRO A 273 2.20 -5.72 13.66
N SER A 274 2.34 -6.91 14.20
CA SER A 274 1.99 -7.27 15.57
C SER A 274 3.19 -7.97 16.19
N PRO A 275 4.20 -7.21 16.67
CA PRO A 275 5.43 -7.78 17.21
C PRO A 275 5.23 -8.85 18.32
N PRO A 276 4.26 -8.72 19.25
CA PRO A 276 4.10 -9.70 20.33
C PRO A 276 3.84 -11.13 19.89
N ASN A 277 3.29 -11.33 18.69
CA ASN A 277 2.92 -12.65 18.17
C ASN A 277 3.54 -12.95 16.79
N ASN A 278 4.51 -12.14 16.36
CA ASN A 278 5.17 -12.26 15.05
C ASN A 278 4.19 -12.36 13.87
N ARG A 279 3.08 -11.61 13.95
CA ARG A 279 2.08 -11.53 12.87
C ARG A 279 2.16 -10.19 12.15
N ARG A 280 1.65 -10.14 10.92
CA ARG A 280 1.56 -8.95 10.11
C ARG A 280 0.33 -8.98 9.23
N LEU A 281 -0.46 -7.91 9.28
CA LEU A 281 -1.53 -7.66 8.33
C LEU A 281 -1.02 -6.70 7.24
N SER A 282 -1.15 -7.12 5.98
CA SER A 282 -0.81 -6.35 4.79
C SER A 282 -2.09 -6.01 4.03
N VAL A 283 -2.38 -4.72 3.87
CA VAL A 283 -3.58 -4.25 3.16
C VAL A 283 -3.16 -3.56 1.85
N GLN A 284 -3.54 -4.17 0.74
CA GLN A 284 -3.35 -3.64 -0.59
C GLN A 284 -4.41 -2.59 -0.90
N LEU A 285 -4.00 -1.46 -1.47
CA LEU A 285 -4.88 -0.33 -1.76
C LEU A 285 -5.23 -0.28 -3.25
N VAL A 286 -6.47 -0.60 -3.59
CA VAL A 286 -6.96 -0.56 -4.96
C VAL A 286 -7.81 0.69 -5.16
N CYS A 287 -7.27 1.64 -5.93
CA CYS A 287 -7.96 2.87 -6.29
C CYS A 287 -9.11 2.59 -7.27
N ASP A 288 -10.33 2.90 -6.86
CA ASP A 288 -11.50 2.92 -7.75
C ASP A 288 -12.40 4.12 -7.42
N ARG A 289 -12.33 5.16 -8.26
CA ARG A 289 -13.11 6.39 -8.10
C ARG A 289 -14.59 6.22 -8.47
N SER A 290 -14.95 5.13 -9.13
CA SER A 290 -16.33 4.89 -9.59
C SER A 290 -17.23 4.32 -8.49
N LEU A 291 -16.65 3.81 -7.41
CA LEU A 291 -17.41 3.23 -6.31
C LEU A 291 -18.04 4.29 -5.43
N SER A 292 -19.33 4.08 -5.11
CA SER A 292 -20.05 4.86 -4.10
C SER A 292 -19.77 4.40 -2.66
N SER A 293 -19.12 3.25 -2.50
CA SER A 293 -18.82 2.63 -1.20
C SER A 293 -17.46 1.94 -1.23
N HIS A 294 -16.96 1.59 -0.05
CA HIS A 294 -15.68 0.91 0.12
C HIS A 294 -15.91 -0.60 0.21
N ARG A 295 -14.99 -1.40 -0.33
CA ARG A 295 -15.05 -2.85 -0.30
C ARG A 295 -13.74 -3.42 0.23
N LEU A 296 -13.84 -4.36 1.15
CA LEU A 296 -12.72 -5.17 1.63
C LEU A 296 -12.87 -6.60 1.11
N GLN A 297 -11.80 -7.14 0.53
CA GLN A 297 -11.67 -8.55 0.21
C GLN A 297 -10.54 -9.14 1.04
N VAL A 298 -10.78 -10.30 1.66
CA VAL A 298 -9.77 -10.99 2.45
C VAL A 298 -9.19 -12.13 1.60
N LEU A 299 -7.89 -12.08 1.38
CA LEU A 299 -7.18 -13.15 0.64
C LEU A 299 -6.79 -14.30 1.58
N GLY A 300 -6.64 -14.01 2.87
CA GLY A 300 -6.36 -14.99 3.91
C GLY A 300 -4.92 -14.89 4.41
N GLU A 301 -4.41 -16.01 4.93
CA GLU A 301 -3.03 -16.14 5.39
C GLU A 301 -2.13 -16.58 4.22
N GLY A 302 -1.26 -15.69 3.75
CA GLY A 302 -0.37 -15.94 2.60
C GLY A 302 0.88 -16.73 2.98
N SER A 303 1.39 -16.51 4.19
CA SER A 303 2.44 -17.29 4.83
C SER A 303 2.17 -17.31 6.34
N VAL A 304 2.82 -18.20 7.11
CA VAL A 304 2.56 -18.32 8.55
C VAL A 304 2.77 -16.97 9.24
N GLY A 305 1.69 -16.39 9.77
CA GLY A 305 1.67 -15.09 10.42
C GLY A 305 1.53 -13.88 9.48
N GLU A 306 1.39 -14.07 8.17
CA GLU A 306 1.16 -13.00 7.20
C GLU A 306 -0.25 -13.04 6.62
N TYR A 307 -1.03 -12.02 6.92
CA TYR A 307 -2.43 -11.91 6.52
C TYR A 307 -2.57 -10.83 5.45
N ILE A 308 -3.30 -11.14 4.38
CA ILE A 308 -3.40 -10.27 3.21
C ILE A 308 -4.86 -9.89 2.97
N MET A 309 -5.10 -8.60 2.82
CA MET A 309 -6.40 -8.03 2.47
C MET A 309 -6.25 -7.05 1.29
N GLU A 310 -7.30 -6.91 0.51
CA GLU A 310 -7.42 -5.91 -0.55
C GLU A 310 -8.55 -4.93 -0.20
N LEU A 311 -8.21 -3.64 -0.12
CA LEU A 311 -9.14 -2.55 0.11
C LEU A 311 -9.37 -1.80 -1.22
N THR A 312 -10.51 -2.04 -1.85
CA THR A 312 -10.97 -1.28 -3.01
C THR A 312 -11.76 -0.06 -2.54
N SER A 313 -11.30 1.15 -2.86
CA SER A 313 -11.90 2.37 -2.33
C SER A 313 -11.60 3.60 -3.20
N PRO A 314 -12.51 4.58 -3.31
CA PRO A 314 -12.14 5.90 -3.80
C PRO A 314 -11.07 6.55 -2.91
N CYS A 315 -11.04 6.29 -1.60
CA CYS A 315 -10.03 6.83 -0.70
C CYS A 315 -8.63 6.24 -0.91
N ALA A 316 -8.52 5.09 -1.56
CA ALA A 316 -7.23 4.52 -1.96
C ALA A 316 -6.62 5.28 -3.15
N CYS A 317 -7.38 6.17 -3.79
CA CYS A 317 -6.87 7.07 -4.81
C CYS A 317 -6.30 8.34 -4.18
N TRP A 318 -5.26 8.90 -4.81
CA TRP A 318 -4.79 10.25 -4.51
C TRP A 318 -5.91 11.26 -4.60
N ASP A 319 -6.09 12.04 -3.53
CA ASP A 319 -7.17 13.00 -3.34
C ASP A 319 -8.55 12.40 -3.67
N GLY A 320 -8.71 11.09 -3.45
CA GLY A 320 -9.94 10.38 -3.80
C GLY A 320 -11.00 10.51 -2.72
N CYS A 321 -10.58 10.59 -1.46
CA CYS A 321 -11.43 10.98 -0.34
C CYS A 321 -11.19 12.44 0.03
N ILE A 322 -11.49 13.30 -0.94
CA ILE A 322 -11.88 14.66 -0.62
C ILE A 322 -13.18 14.51 0.17
N ILE A 323 -13.09 14.55 1.50
CA ILE A 323 -14.22 14.96 2.33
C ILE A 323 -14.66 16.26 1.68
N PRO A 324 -15.86 16.34 1.07
CA PRO A 324 -16.28 17.56 0.43
C PRO A 324 -16.13 18.64 1.48
N GLU A 325 -15.21 19.58 1.25
CA GLU A 325 -15.00 20.74 2.11
C GLU A 325 -16.41 21.18 2.48
N PRO A 326 -16.76 21.26 3.78
CA PRO A 326 -18.13 21.50 4.20
C PRO A 326 -18.56 22.75 3.45
N ARG A 327 -19.34 22.56 2.36
CA ARG A 327 -19.62 23.65 1.43
C ARG A 327 -20.22 24.69 2.34
N PRO A 328 -19.58 25.87 2.50
CA PRO A 328 -19.92 26.82 3.55
C PRO A 328 -21.41 26.95 3.48
N LEU A 329 -22.12 26.41 4.49
CA LEU A 329 -23.53 26.01 4.39
C LEU A 329 -24.21 27.10 3.58
N ARG A 330 -24.39 26.87 2.27
CA ARG A 330 -25.14 27.80 1.44
C ARG A 330 -26.52 27.41 1.88
N PHE A 331 -26.92 28.00 3.00
CA PHE A 331 -28.21 27.90 3.61
C PHE A 331 -29.09 28.46 2.51
N ARG A 332 -29.50 27.55 1.62
CA ARG A 332 -30.36 27.84 0.51
C ARG A 332 -31.70 27.96 1.20
N TRP A 333 -31.89 29.11 1.83
CA TRP A 333 -33.16 29.50 2.39
C TRP A 333 -34.15 29.21 1.28
N ASN A 334 -35.02 28.24 1.51
CA ASN A 334 -36.15 28.07 0.63
C ASN A 334 -36.81 29.45 0.57
N PHE A 335 -37.16 29.91 -0.63
CA PHE A 335 -37.81 31.20 -0.80
C PHE A 335 -38.93 31.38 0.24
N TRP A 336 -39.67 30.30 0.51
CA TRP A 336 -40.68 30.17 1.56
C TRP A 336 -40.23 30.45 3.00
N THR A 337 -39.01 30.07 3.41
CA THR A 337 -38.52 30.36 4.77
C THR A 337 -38.13 31.83 4.93
N ILE A 338 -37.56 32.48 3.91
CA ILE A 338 -37.35 33.94 3.93
C ILE A 338 -38.70 34.66 3.97
N THR A 339 -39.62 34.29 3.07
CA THR A 339 -40.95 34.93 3.03
C THR A 339 -41.70 34.73 4.35
N GLY A 340 -41.61 33.56 4.97
CA GLY A 340 -42.19 33.27 6.28
C GLY A 340 -41.60 34.15 7.39
N ILE A 341 -40.28 34.27 7.46
CA ILE A 341 -39.61 35.12 8.47
C ILE A 341 -39.99 36.59 8.27
N VAL A 342 -40.04 37.08 7.04
CA VAL A 342 -40.44 38.45 6.73
C VAL A 342 -41.89 38.70 7.12
N LEU A 343 -42.81 37.78 6.83
CA LEU A 343 -44.22 37.91 7.22
C LEU A 343 -44.41 37.94 8.74
N VAL A 344 -43.69 37.08 9.47
CA VAL A 344 -43.72 37.08 10.95
C VAL A 344 -43.17 38.41 11.49
N ALA A 345 -42.07 38.91 10.94
CA ALA A 345 -41.50 40.19 11.35
C ALA A 345 -42.46 41.36 11.10
N VAL A 346 -43.10 41.42 9.93
CA VAL A 346 -44.10 42.44 9.58
C VAL A 346 -45.32 42.34 10.50
N PHE A 347 -45.79 41.13 10.79
CA PHE A 347 -46.90 40.91 11.70
C PHE A 347 -46.57 41.36 13.13
N LEU A 348 -45.37 41.07 13.64
CA LEU A 348 -44.93 41.54 14.95
C LEU A 348 -44.80 43.07 15.01
N LEU A 349 -44.28 43.70 13.96
CA LEU A 349 -44.24 45.17 13.87
C LEU A 349 -45.65 45.78 13.84
N PHE A 350 -46.58 45.16 13.12
CA PHE A 350 -47.97 45.58 13.09
C PHE A 350 -48.64 45.46 14.47
N LEU A 351 -48.43 44.33 15.16
CA LEU A 351 -48.90 44.14 16.54
C LEU A 351 -48.33 45.21 17.48
N MET A 352 -47.03 45.51 17.37
CA MET A 352 -46.39 46.57 18.14
C MET A 352 -47.05 47.93 17.88
N MET A 353 -47.30 48.29 16.62
CA MET A 353 -47.98 49.54 16.25
C MET A 353 -49.40 49.59 16.82
N LEU A 354 -50.15 48.48 16.75
CA LEU A 354 -51.47 48.37 17.37
C LEU A 354 -51.38 48.60 18.88
N THR A 355 -50.44 47.94 19.56
CA THR A 355 -50.27 48.14 21.00
C THR A 355 -49.87 49.57 21.32
N CYS A 356 -49.07 50.24 20.50
CA CYS A 356 -48.76 51.66 20.67
C CYS A 356 -49.99 52.56 20.48
N LEU A 357 -50.87 52.24 19.53
CA LEU A 357 -52.13 52.95 19.29
C LEU A 357 -53.15 52.75 20.42
N PHE A 358 -53.21 51.55 21.01
CA PHE A 358 -54.10 51.26 22.14
C PHE A 358 -53.51 51.67 23.50
N CYS A 359 -52.19 51.69 23.64
CA CYS A 359 -51.49 52.14 24.85
C CYS A 359 -51.18 53.64 24.86
N SER A 360 -51.45 54.37 23.76
CA SER A 360 -51.49 55.83 23.79
C SER A 360 -52.73 56.27 24.56
N LYS A 361 -52.65 56.14 25.90
CA LYS A 361 -53.55 56.82 26.80
C LYS A 361 -53.54 58.31 26.42
N PRO A 362 -54.69 58.97 26.29
CA PRO A 362 -54.73 60.40 26.07
C PRO A 362 -53.88 61.06 27.16
N LYS A 363 -52.85 61.80 26.75
CA LYS A 363 -52.01 62.58 27.67
C LYS A 363 -52.97 63.43 28.52
N ARG A 364 -53.15 63.06 29.80
CA ARG A 364 -53.65 64.03 30.77
C ARG A 364 -52.58 65.10 30.85
N SER A 365 -52.95 66.32 30.46
CA SER A 365 -52.14 67.51 30.72
C SER A 365 -51.86 67.57 32.21
N TYR A 366 -50.63 67.26 32.60
CA TYR A 366 -50.15 67.60 33.93
C TYR A 366 -49.64 69.04 33.88
N PRO A 367 -50.01 69.88 34.85
CA PRO A 367 -49.47 71.23 34.96
C PRO A 367 -47.95 71.15 35.14
N ILE A 368 -47.26 72.05 34.45
CA ILE A 368 -45.81 72.20 34.47
C ILE A 368 -45.40 72.58 35.89
N VAL A 369 -44.75 71.66 36.61
CA VAL A 369 -44.03 71.98 37.85
C VAL A 369 -42.59 72.23 37.47
N ILE A 370 -42.18 73.50 37.57
CA ILE A 370 -40.81 73.96 37.37
C ILE A 370 -40.00 73.51 38.59
N PHE A 371 -39.24 72.42 38.45
CA PHE A 371 -38.17 72.10 39.38
C PHE A 371 -36.88 72.76 38.92
N ASN A 372 -36.50 73.80 39.65
CA ASN A 372 -35.23 74.47 39.56
C ASN A 372 -34.36 73.92 40.69
N GLU A 373 -33.39 73.04 40.43
CA GLU A 373 -32.23 72.86 41.32
C GLU A 373 -31.11 71.97 40.75
N ARG A 374 -29.94 72.62 40.60
CA ARG A 374 -28.59 72.21 41.03
C ARG A 374 -28.16 70.73 40.89
N THR A 375 -27.14 70.57 40.04
CA THR A 375 -26.02 69.58 40.06
C THR A 375 -25.62 69.05 41.45
N PRO A 376 -25.13 67.79 41.58
CA PRO A 376 -23.67 67.55 41.45
C PRO A 376 -23.21 66.17 40.91
N ILE A 377 -22.09 66.23 40.17
CA ILE A 377 -20.86 65.41 40.21
C ILE A 377 -20.85 64.17 41.15
N MET A 378 -20.54 62.96 40.63
CA MET A 378 -19.34 62.14 40.95
C MET A 378 -19.42 60.64 40.54
N LYS A 379 -18.25 60.14 40.11
CA LYS A 379 -17.64 58.79 40.29
C LYS A 379 -18.37 57.58 39.68
N GLY A 380 -17.83 56.82 38.74
CA GLY A 380 -16.46 56.31 38.65
C GLY A 380 -16.30 55.11 39.59
N ILE A 381 -16.44 53.88 39.09
CA ILE A 381 -15.88 52.65 39.69
C ILE A 381 -15.67 51.60 38.59
N ASN A 382 -14.50 51.01 38.73
CA ASN A 382 -13.80 49.99 37.98
C ASN A 382 -14.14 48.61 38.59
N SER A 383 -14.34 47.56 37.81
CA SER A 383 -14.05 46.20 38.32
C SER A 383 -13.65 45.22 37.21
N ARG A 384 -12.45 44.70 37.38
CA ARG A 384 -11.92 43.46 36.79
C ARG A 384 -12.63 42.25 37.38
N HIS A 385 -12.81 41.20 36.59
CA HIS A 385 -12.60 39.80 36.98
C HIS A 385 -12.43 39.00 35.67
N LYS A 386 -11.22 38.54 35.38
CA LYS A 386 -10.57 37.27 35.75
C LYS A 386 -10.90 36.16 34.76
#